data_AF-A0AAU2TK41-F1
#
_entry.id   AF-A0AAU2TK41-F1
#
_cell.length_a   1.000
_cell.length_b   1.000
_cell.length_c   1.000
_cell.angle_alpha   90.00
_cell.angle_beta   90.00
_cell.angle_gamma   90.00
#
_symmetry.space_group_name_H-M   'P 1'
#
loop_
_entity.id
_entity.type
_entity.pdbx_description
1 polymer ?
#
loop_
_entity_poly.entity_id
_entity_poly.type
_entity_poly.pdbx_seq_one_letter_code
_entity_poly.pdbx_strand_id
1 'polypeptide(L)'
;MAFDRTAESQASTLAAKTGERVAVDAATTDSSQVFANPDGTFTQESNAAPVRAQKDDGTWAPIDTTLVRKADGSVRAKNTTAGLTFSGAGSGAALVTLEDKGHELKLGWPTALPEPSLDGATATYAGVLPDVDLQLTALSSGYTSVLAVKTAEAAKNPALTTIRMAVSGSGLDIAPNADGGFVARDGNGSPVFESPAGRMWDSAGDSTATATATPGVTTQLARTATAEADGEPQATQTVPLPAAGGEPAPSEAPGSGDAAAELPLKVTGTALEITPDPALLHGDDTVFPLYIDPPTKGIALCDWTALASNGTKYWEFDGDKGVGHCSNYAGYLCASTPYTQRMYFEYPLSSIHGKKVRVTTVEAPCTAAIFWVGSWVATGKI
;
A
#
# COMPACT_ATOMS: atom_id res chain seq x y z
N MET A 1 -23.31 9.51 -45.07
CA MET A 1 -22.81 10.21 -43.87
C MET A 1 -22.80 9.20 -42.74
N ALA A 2 -21.66 8.57 -42.49
CA ALA A 2 -21.51 7.74 -41.30
C ALA A 2 -21.32 8.71 -40.12
N PHE A 3 -22.31 8.78 -39.23
CA PHE A 3 -22.10 9.46 -37.95
C PHE A 3 -20.96 8.74 -37.25
N ASP A 4 -19.86 9.45 -37.05
CA ASP A 4 -18.80 9.03 -36.15
C ASP A 4 -19.40 8.95 -34.74
N ARG A 5 -19.91 7.77 -34.37
CA ARG A 5 -20.56 7.54 -33.08
C ARG A 5 -19.49 7.13 -32.09
N THR A 6 -18.68 8.09 -31.66
CA THR A 6 -17.80 7.88 -30.51
C THR A 6 -18.62 7.42 -29.31
N ALA A 7 -18.00 6.66 -28.40
CA ALA A 7 -18.68 6.19 -27.19
C ALA A 7 -19.31 7.35 -26.40
N GLU A 8 -18.66 8.52 -26.40
CA GLU A 8 -19.15 9.74 -25.76
C GLU A 8 -20.44 10.24 -26.40
N SER A 9 -20.53 10.26 -27.75
CA SER A 9 -21.74 10.69 -28.46
C SER A 9 -22.95 9.78 -28.17
N GLN A 10 -22.70 8.47 -28.08
CA GLN A 10 -23.73 7.49 -27.73
C GLN A 10 -24.21 7.71 -26.28
N ALA A 11 -23.28 7.86 -25.35
CA ALA A 11 -23.59 8.14 -23.94
C ALA A 11 -24.36 9.46 -23.78
N SER A 12 -23.95 10.55 -24.45
CA SER A 12 -24.66 11.84 -24.42
C SER A 12 -26.08 11.73 -24.97
N THR A 13 -26.28 10.99 -26.06
CA THR A 13 -27.62 10.79 -26.64
C THR A 13 -28.54 10.06 -25.65
N LEU A 14 -28.01 9.04 -24.97
CA LEU A 14 -28.78 8.29 -23.98
C LEU A 14 -29.04 9.12 -22.72
N ALA A 15 -28.06 9.88 -22.25
CA ALA A 15 -28.21 10.76 -21.08
C ALA A 15 -29.26 11.84 -21.32
N ALA A 16 -29.26 12.48 -22.50
CA ALA A 16 -30.27 13.45 -22.88
C ALA A 16 -31.68 12.84 -22.98
N LYS A 17 -31.78 11.57 -23.42
CA LYS A 17 -33.05 10.86 -23.55
C LYS A 17 -33.62 10.39 -22.21
N THR A 18 -32.77 9.93 -21.30
CA THR A 18 -33.16 9.34 -20.01
C THR A 18 -33.30 10.37 -18.89
N GLY A 19 -32.58 11.50 -19.00
CA GLY A 19 -32.46 12.44 -17.89
C GLY A 19 -31.50 12.00 -16.79
N GLU A 20 -30.76 10.91 -17.02
CA GLU A 20 -29.77 10.36 -16.08
C GLU A 20 -28.37 10.43 -16.68
N ARG A 21 -27.34 10.46 -15.82
CA ARG A 21 -25.96 10.36 -16.29
C ARG A 21 -25.67 8.96 -16.84
N VAL A 22 -24.90 8.87 -17.92
CA VAL A 22 -24.57 7.59 -18.58
C VAL A 22 -23.06 7.43 -18.63
N ALA A 23 -22.56 6.27 -18.20
CA ALA A 23 -21.13 5.95 -18.26
C ALA A 23 -20.63 5.88 -19.71
N VAL A 24 -19.43 6.40 -19.94
CA VAL A 24 -18.68 6.23 -21.17
C VAL A 24 -17.75 5.04 -20.96
N ASP A 25 -18.26 3.82 -21.18
CA ASP A 25 -17.53 2.58 -20.83
C ASP A 25 -16.13 2.51 -21.45
N ALA A 26 -15.98 2.98 -22.70
CA ALA A 26 -14.69 3.02 -23.41
C ALA A 26 -13.65 3.97 -22.77
N ALA A 27 -14.07 4.87 -21.88
CA ALA A 27 -13.20 5.78 -21.14
C ALA A 27 -12.99 5.33 -19.68
N THR A 28 -13.53 4.18 -19.29
CA THR A 28 -13.33 3.63 -17.94
C THR A 28 -11.91 3.11 -17.79
N THR A 29 -11.27 3.47 -16.67
CA THR A 29 -9.97 2.96 -16.23
C THR A 29 -10.09 2.33 -14.84
N ASP A 30 -8.98 1.78 -14.35
CA ASP A 30 -8.87 1.22 -12.99
C ASP A 30 -9.18 2.21 -11.86
N SER A 31 -8.98 3.50 -12.13
CA SER A 31 -9.02 4.60 -11.16
C SER A 31 -10.00 5.69 -11.58
N SER A 32 -10.50 5.72 -12.82
CA SER A 32 -11.39 6.78 -13.32
C SER A 32 -12.59 6.27 -14.11
N GLN A 33 -13.69 7.02 -14.03
CA GLN A 33 -14.88 6.83 -14.87
C GLN A 33 -15.33 8.18 -15.42
N VAL A 34 -15.78 8.19 -16.68
CA VAL A 34 -16.34 9.36 -17.34
C VAL A 34 -17.82 9.13 -17.57
N PHE A 35 -18.63 10.13 -17.25
CA PHE A 35 -20.08 10.10 -17.43
C PHE A 35 -20.52 11.26 -18.33
N ALA A 36 -21.40 10.98 -19.28
CA ALA A 36 -22.15 12.00 -20.00
C ALA A 36 -23.36 12.44 -19.17
N ASN A 37 -23.53 13.74 -18.97
CA ASN A 37 -24.63 14.32 -18.22
C ASN A 37 -25.78 14.73 -19.15
N PRO A 38 -27.04 14.75 -18.67
CA PRO A 38 -28.20 15.17 -19.47
C PRO A 38 -28.12 16.61 -20.02
N ASP A 39 -27.37 17.48 -19.37
CA ASP A 39 -27.17 18.89 -19.77
C ASP A 39 -26.09 19.07 -20.86
N GLY A 40 -25.54 17.97 -21.38
CA GLY A 40 -24.50 17.96 -22.40
C GLY A 40 -23.07 18.16 -21.86
N THR A 41 -22.89 18.22 -20.54
CA THR A 41 -21.55 18.19 -19.93
C THR A 41 -21.06 16.77 -19.68
N PHE A 42 -19.80 16.64 -19.27
CA PHE A 42 -19.22 15.38 -18.80
C PHE A 42 -18.70 15.55 -17.38
N THR A 43 -18.83 14.49 -16.59
CA THR A 43 -18.23 14.38 -15.25
C THR A 43 -17.17 13.29 -15.31
N GLN A 44 -15.94 13.59 -14.89
CA GLN A 44 -14.91 12.59 -14.64
C GLN A 44 -14.78 12.40 -13.13
N GLU A 45 -14.96 11.17 -12.68
CA GLU A 45 -14.69 10.75 -11.30
C GLU A 45 -13.34 10.03 -11.30
N SER A 46 -12.41 10.45 -10.42
CA SER A 46 -11.05 9.90 -10.32
C SER A 46 -10.73 9.53 -8.89
N ASN A 47 -10.08 8.38 -8.70
CA ASN A 47 -9.68 7.84 -7.41
C ASN A 47 -8.16 7.87 -7.29
N ALA A 48 -7.63 8.06 -6.08
CA ALA A 48 -6.19 8.10 -5.84
C ALA A 48 -5.53 6.71 -5.94
N ALA A 49 -6.33 5.66 -5.81
CA ALA A 49 -5.94 4.26 -5.95
C ALA A 49 -6.83 3.56 -6.98
N PRO A 50 -6.38 2.48 -7.62
CA PRO A 50 -7.25 1.59 -8.36
C PRO A 50 -8.40 1.08 -7.50
N VAL A 51 -9.63 1.22 -8.00
CA VAL A 51 -10.84 0.69 -7.33
C VAL A 51 -11.51 -0.41 -8.15
N ARG A 52 -11.07 -0.60 -9.39
CA ARG A 52 -11.54 -1.64 -10.30
C ARG A 52 -10.42 -2.20 -11.16
N ALA A 53 -10.56 -3.44 -11.59
CA ALA A 53 -9.70 -4.08 -12.58
C ALA A 53 -10.55 -4.90 -13.56
N GLN A 54 -9.99 -5.16 -14.74
CA GLN A 54 -10.62 -6.04 -15.73
C GLN A 54 -10.35 -7.50 -15.36
N LYS A 55 -11.41 -8.31 -15.42
CA LYS A 55 -11.30 -9.77 -15.37
C LYS A 55 -10.79 -10.32 -16.70
N ASP A 56 -10.48 -11.61 -16.71
CA ASP A 56 -10.05 -12.35 -17.91
C ASP A 56 -11.05 -12.25 -19.09
N ASP A 57 -12.33 -12.00 -18.83
CA ASP A 57 -13.37 -11.82 -19.84
C ASP A 57 -13.51 -10.36 -20.35
N GLY A 58 -12.65 -9.46 -19.87
CA GLY A 58 -12.63 -8.03 -20.21
C GLY A 58 -13.64 -7.18 -19.43
N THR A 59 -14.43 -7.77 -18.51
CA THR A 59 -15.39 -7.01 -17.71
C THR A 59 -14.72 -6.33 -16.52
N TRP A 60 -15.15 -5.11 -16.21
CA TRP A 60 -14.70 -4.39 -15.02
C TRP A 60 -15.38 -4.93 -13.76
N ALA A 61 -14.60 -5.12 -12.70
CA ALA A 61 -15.09 -5.46 -11.37
C ALA A 61 -14.25 -4.76 -10.28
N PRO A 62 -14.78 -4.62 -9.05
CA PRO A 62 -14.02 -4.06 -7.94
C PRO A 62 -12.69 -4.80 -7.69
N ILE A 63 -11.67 -4.09 -7.22
CA ILE A 63 -10.42 -4.73 -6.76
C ILE A 63 -10.76 -5.69 -5.60
N ASP A 64 -10.17 -6.88 -5.64
CA ASP A 64 -10.26 -7.90 -4.59
C ASP A 64 -8.90 -8.60 -4.48
N THR A 65 -8.09 -8.17 -3.52
CA THR A 65 -6.74 -8.69 -3.26
C THR A 65 -6.74 -10.03 -2.52
N THR A 66 -7.92 -10.56 -2.14
CA THR A 66 -8.00 -11.84 -1.40
C THR A 66 -7.34 -12.95 -2.22
N LEU A 67 -6.37 -13.62 -1.61
CA LEU A 67 -5.63 -14.71 -2.23
C LEU A 67 -6.44 -15.99 -2.25
N VAL A 68 -6.41 -16.69 -3.38
CA VAL A 68 -7.02 -18.00 -3.56
C VAL A 68 -6.04 -18.96 -4.21
N ARG A 69 -6.02 -20.21 -3.73
CA ARG A 69 -5.26 -21.28 -4.38
C ARG A 69 -6.00 -21.76 -5.63
N LYS A 70 -5.27 -21.91 -6.73
CA LYS A 70 -5.76 -22.42 -8.01
C LYS A 70 -5.51 -23.92 -8.13
N ALA A 71 -6.15 -24.55 -9.12
CA ALA A 71 -6.07 -26.00 -9.33
C ALA A 71 -4.65 -26.48 -9.68
N ASP A 72 -3.82 -25.61 -10.24
CA ASP A 72 -2.40 -25.87 -10.55
C ASP A 72 -1.47 -25.69 -9.33
N GLY A 73 -2.02 -25.36 -8.16
CA GLY A 73 -1.28 -25.12 -6.92
C GLY A 73 -0.78 -23.69 -6.73
N SER A 74 -0.84 -22.85 -7.77
CA SER A 74 -0.49 -21.44 -7.67
C SER A 74 -1.46 -20.66 -6.80
N VAL A 75 -1.02 -19.50 -6.29
CA VAL A 75 -1.83 -18.61 -5.46
C VAL A 75 -2.01 -17.30 -6.22
N ARG A 76 -3.24 -16.81 -6.35
CA ARG A 76 -3.53 -15.55 -7.06
C ARG A 76 -4.52 -14.70 -6.27
N ALA A 77 -4.40 -13.38 -6.39
CA ALA A 77 -5.46 -12.46 -6.00
C ALA A 77 -6.71 -12.70 -6.88
N LYS A 78 -7.90 -12.33 -6.37
CA LYS A 78 -9.15 -12.49 -7.12
C LYS A 78 -9.31 -11.47 -8.24
N ASN A 79 -8.91 -10.21 -8.02
CA ASN A 79 -8.97 -9.15 -9.02
C ASN A 79 -8.01 -7.99 -8.69
N THR A 80 -6.97 -7.79 -9.49
CA THR A 80 -5.94 -6.74 -9.35
C THR A 80 -5.66 -6.14 -10.73
N THR A 81 -5.12 -4.91 -10.79
CA THR A 81 -4.82 -4.24 -12.07
C THR A 81 -3.67 -4.88 -12.81
N ALA A 82 -2.65 -5.35 -12.08
CA ALA A 82 -1.60 -6.20 -12.59
C ALA A 82 -1.95 -7.67 -12.33
N GLY A 83 -1.65 -8.56 -13.27
CA GLY A 83 -1.72 -10.00 -13.06
C GLY A 83 -0.68 -10.41 -12.03
N LEU A 84 -1.14 -10.90 -10.87
CA LEU A 84 -0.26 -11.31 -9.77
C LEU A 84 -0.43 -12.79 -9.47
N THR A 85 0.66 -13.54 -9.56
CA THR A 85 0.72 -14.94 -9.16
C THR A 85 1.86 -15.18 -8.20
N PHE A 86 1.56 -15.77 -7.05
CA PHE A 86 2.53 -16.32 -6.12
C PHE A 86 2.66 -17.84 -6.30
N SER A 87 3.84 -18.35 -5.97
CA SER A 87 4.11 -19.78 -5.95
C SER A 87 3.18 -20.54 -4.99
N GLY A 88 3.00 -21.83 -5.27
CA GLY A 88 2.60 -22.78 -4.23
C GLY A 88 3.84 -23.22 -3.44
N ALA A 89 3.95 -24.52 -3.15
CA ALA A 89 5.23 -25.12 -2.80
C ALA A 89 6.07 -25.41 -4.07
N GLY A 90 7.39 -25.54 -3.94
CA GLY A 90 8.19 -26.00 -5.08
C GLY A 90 9.65 -25.57 -5.02
N SER A 91 10.27 -25.41 -6.20
CA SER A 91 11.70 -25.11 -6.33
C SER A 91 12.10 -23.67 -5.95
N GLY A 92 11.13 -22.76 -5.83
CA GLY A 92 11.38 -21.32 -5.64
C GLY A 92 11.65 -20.53 -6.92
N ALA A 93 11.83 -21.18 -8.08
CA ALA A 93 12.23 -20.51 -9.32
C ALA A 93 11.25 -19.41 -9.81
N ALA A 94 9.96 -19.54 -9.48
CA ALA A 94 8.92 -18.55 -9.74
C ALA A 94 8.15 -18.27 -8.44
N LEU A 95 8.78 -17.51 -7.54
CA LEU A 95 8.15 -17.07 -6.30
C LEU A 95 7.00 -16.10 -6.61
N VAL A 96 7.26 -15.12 -7.47
CA VAL A 96 6.27 -14.14 -7.93
C VAL A 96 6.35 -14.00 -9.45
N THR A 97 5.18 -13.93 -10.08
CA THR A 97 5.01 -13.52 -11.48
C THR A 97 4.06 -12.32 -11.51
N LEU A 98 4.53 -11.23 -12.09
CA LEU A 98 3.79 -10.00 -12.35
C LEU A 98 3.57 -9.86 -13.86
N GLU A 99 2.35 -9.52 -14.26
CA GLU A 99 1.96 -9.31 -15.65
C GLU A 99 1.23 -7.96 -15.80
N ASP A 100 1.68 -7.11 -16.73
CA ASP A 100 0.95 -5.90 -17.15
C ASP A 100 1.06 -5.74 -18.67
N LYS A 101 -0.07 -5.56 -19.35
CA LYS A 101 -0.15 -5.31 -20.81
C LYS A 101 0.70 -6.25 -21.68
N GLY A 102 0.83 -7.53 -21.29
CA GLY A 102 1.60 -8.53 -22.02
C GLY A 102 3.11 -8.56 -21.72
N HIS A 103 3.57 -7.72 -20.81
CA HIS A 103 4.91 -7.81 -20.22
C HIS A 103 4.85 -8.66 -18.95
N GLU A 104 5.90 -9.46 -18.73
CA GLU A 104 5.98 -10.37 -17.59
C GLU A 104 7.30 -10.12 -16.84
N LEU A 105 7.21 -9.95 -15.52
CA LEU A 105 8.34 -9.91 -14.59
C LEU A 105 8.25 -11.12 -13.64
N LYS A 106 9.32 -11.89 -13.55
CA LYS A 106 9.44 -13.07 -12.68
C LYS A 106 10.53 -12.86 -11.64
N LEU A 107 10.17 -13.11 -10.39
CA LEU A 107 11.09 -13.12 -9.25
C LEU A 107 11.13 -14.53 -8.66
N GLY A 108 12.35 -15.01 -8.41
CA GLY A 108 12.62 -16.34 -7.89
C GLY A 108 13.29 -16.29 -6.52
N TRP A 109 12.90 -17.23 -5.65
CA TRP A 109 13.54 -17.51 -4.38
C TRP A 109 14.67 -18.55 -4.56
N PRO A 110 15.83 -18.41 -3.89
CA PRO A 110 17.00 -19.26 -4.13
C PRO A 110 16.86 -20.70 -3.64
N THR A 111 15.90 -20.99 -2.76
CA THR A 111 15.69 -22.32 -2.17
C THR A 111 14.28 -22.84 -2.44
N ALA A 112 14.06 -24.13 -2.12
CA ALA A 112 12.72 -24.70 -2.19
C ALA A 112 11.74 -23.96 -1.26
N LEU A 113 10.55 -23.69 -1.77
CA LEU A 113 9.48 -23.01 -1.04
C LEU A 113 8.57 -24.03 -0.35
N PRO A 114 8.24 -23.83 0.94
CA PRO A 114 7.18 -24.57 1.61
C PRO A 114 5.82 -24.20 1.02
N GLU A 115 4.77 -24.96 1.36
CA GLU A 115 3.41 -24.57 1.00
C GLU A 115 2.98 -23.36 1.83
N PRO A 116 2.47 -22.27 1.21
CA PRO A 116 2.07 -21.09 1.95
C PRO A 116 0.70 -21.25 2.60
N SER A 117 0.54 -20.72 3.82
CA SER A 117 -0.78 -20.45 4.41
C SER A 117 -1.33 -19.12 3.90
N LEU A 118 -2.65 -19.02 3.67
CA LEU A 118 -3.29 -17.82 3.15
C LEU A 118 -4.17 -17.17 4.22
N ASP A 119 -4.04 -15.86 4.39
CA ASP A 119 -4.92 -15.02 5.20
C ASP A 119 -5.20 -13.72 4.47
N GLY A 120 -6.46 -13.50 4.07
CA GLY A 120 -6.85 -12.34 3.26
C GLY A 120 -5.99 -12.19 2.00
N ALA A 121 -5.23 -11.10 1.92
CA ALA A 121 -4.32 -10.78 0.83
C ALA A 121 -2.89 -11.34 1.01
N THR A 122 -2.60 -12.04 2.10
CA THR A 122 -1.26 -12.45 2.49
C THR A 122 -1.03 -13.96 2.36
N ALA A 123 0.09 -14.34 1.76
CA ALA A 123 0.62 -15.69 1.72
C ALA A 123 1.87 -15.80 2.59
N THR A 124 1.86 -16.68 3.59
CA THR A 124 3.00 -16.91 4.50
C THR A 124 3.66 -18.24 4.20
N TYR A 125 4.93 -18.19 3.79
CA TYR A 125 5.83 -19.33 3.59
C TYR A 125 6.66 -19.53 4.87
N ALA A 126 6.14 -20.34 5.78
CA ALA A 126 6.77 -20.56 7.07
C ALA A 126 8.07 -21.37 6.95
N GLY A 127 9.14 -20.91 7.60
CA GLY A 127 10.42 -21.62 7.61
C GLY A 127 11.09 -21.71 6.24
N VAL A 128 10.99 -20.64 5.43
CA VAL A 128 11.68 -20.55 4.13
C VAL A 128 13.20 -20.63 4.27
N LEU A 129 13.69 -20.16 5.43
CA LEU A 129 14.97 -20.52 6.03
C LEU A 129 14.69 -20.94 7.49
N PRO A 130 15.61 -21.63 8.18
CA PRO A 130 15.44 -21.95 9.60
C PRO A 130 15.08 -20.70 10.43
N ASP A 131 13.93 -20.72 11.09
CA ASP A 131 13.37 -19.62 11.89
C ASP A 131 13.20 -18.28 11.14
N VAL A 132 13.01 -18.34 9.81
CA VAL A 132 12.65 -17.20 8.96
C VAL A 132 11.42 -17.53 8.13
N ASP A 133 10.41 -16.69 8.20
CA ASP A 133 9.23 -16.79 7.33
C ASP A 133 9.32 -15.76 6.21
N LEU A 134 8.77 -16.08 5.04
CA LEU A 134 8.53 -15.13 3.96
C LEU A 134 7.04 -14.86 3.84
N GLN A 135 6.63 -13.60 3.97
CA GLN A 135 5.26 -13.16 3.80
C GLN A 135 5.15 -12.34 2.52
N LEU A 136 4.20 -12.68 1.65
CA LEU A 136 3.87 -11.92 0.44
C LEU A 136 2.45 -11.37 0.57
N THR A 137 2.25 -10.07 0.42
CA THR A 137 0.93 -9.44 0.48
C THR A 137 0.57 -8.85 -0.87
N ALA A 138 -0.58 -9.25 -1.44
CA ALA A 138 -1.08 -8.72 -2.69
C ALA A 138 -1.62 -7.29 -2.51
N LEU A 139 -1.19 -6.40 -3.40
CA LEU A 139 -1.71 -5.04 -3.54
C LEU A 139 -2.57 -4.92 -4.80
N SER A 140 -3.25 -3.78 -4.99
CA SER A 140 -4.04 -3.52 -6.20
C SER A 140 -3.24 -3.66 -7.50
N SER A 141 -1.97 -3.28 -7.46
CA SER A 141 -1.07 -3.09 -8.63
C SER A 141 0.23 -3.90 -8.53
N GLY A 142 0.41 -4.70 -7.47
CA GLY A 142 1.70 -5.31 -7.17
C GLY A 142 1.67 -6.14 -5.89
N TYR A 143 2.77 -6.18 -5.16
CA TYR A 143 2.85 -6.88 -3.89
C TYR A 143 3.91 -6.28 -2.96
N THR A 144 3.82 -6.57 -1.67
CA THR A 144 4.92 -6.37 -0.72
C THR A 144 5.48 -7.72 -0.27
N SER A 145 6.74 -7.76 0.15
CA SER A 145 7.34 -8.99 0.66
C SER A 145 8.16 -8.76 1.90
N VAL A 146 7.92 -9.52 2.95
CA VAL A 146 8.61 -9.35 4.22
C VAL A 146 9.21 -10.67 4.64
N LEU A 147 10.52 -10.68 4.90
CA LEU A 147 11.19 -11.76 5.60
C LEU A 147 11.15 -11.47 7.10
N ALA A 148 10.45 -12.29 7.86
CA ALA A 148 10.39 -12.20 9.31
C ALA A 148 11.45 -13.13 9.92
N VAL A 149 12.59 -12.57 10.30
CA VAL A 149 13.68 -13.26 11.02
C VAL A 149 13.27 -13.34 12.49
N LYS A 150 12.96 -14.53 12.99
CA LYS A 150 12.30 -14.67 14.30
C LYS A 150 13.25 -14.56 15.49
N THR A 151 14.53 -14.85 15.30
CA THR A 151 15.50 -14.97 16.40
C THR A 151 16.89 -14.46 16.01
N ALA A 152 17.70 -14.15 17.02
CA ALA A 152 19.11 -13.79 16.84
C ALA A 152 19.94 -14.95 16.26
N GLU A 153 19.57 -16.19 16.56
CA GLU A 153 20.15 -17.39 15.95
C GLU A 153 19.85 -17.46 14.46
N ALA A 154 18.61 -17.18 14.05
CA ALA A 154 18.20 -17.13 12.64
C ALA A 154 18.98 -16.06 11.87
N ALA A 155 19.20 -14.89 12.49
CA ALA A 155 19.95 -13.78 11.91
C ALA A 155 21.39 -14.16 11.51
N LYS A 156 22.01 -15.14 12.19
CA LYS A 156 23.35 -15.66 11.88
C LYS A 156 23.40 -16.56 10.64
N ASN A 157 22.26 -16.84 10.01
CA ASN A 157 22.20 -17.63 8.80
C ASN A 157 22.96 -16.92 7.65
N PRO A 158 23.98 -17.56 7.03
CA PRO A 158 24.76 -16.93 5.96
C PRO A 158 23.92 -16.53 4.73
N ALA A 159 22.74 -17.13 4.54
CA ALA A 159 21.80 -16.74 3.48
C ALA A 159 21.22 -15.32 3.69
N LEU A 160 21.29 -14.77 4.91
CA LEU A 160 20.84 -13.42 5.23
C LEU A 160 21.94 -12.36 5.09
N THR A 161 23.22 -12.75 4.91
CA THR A 161 24.30 -11.77 4.65
C THR A 161 24.11 -11.08 3.31
N THR A 162 23.68 -11.83 2.30
CA THR A 162 23.26 -11.28 1.01
C THR A 162 22.17 -12.17 0.45
N ILE A 163 20.95 -11.67 0.44
CA ILE A 163 19.79 -12.38 -0.10
C ILE A 163 19.85 -12.20 -1.61
N ARG A 164 19.97 -13.33 -2.32
CA ARG A 164 20.04 -13.37 -3.79
C ARG A 164 18.77 -13.97 -4.35
N MET A 165 17.97 -13.14 -5.02
CA MET A 165 16.76 -13.55 -5.73
C MET A 165 17.03 -13.58 -7.23
N ALA A 166 16.44 -14.55 -7.92
CA ALA A 166 16.47 -14.54 -9.37
C ALA A 166 15.50 -13.48 -9.89
N VAL A 167 15.86 -12.76 -10.95
CA VAL A 167 14.99 -11.83 -11.65
C VAL A 167 15.10 -12.05 -13.14
N SER A 168 13.95 -12.06 -13.82
CA SER A 168 13.88 -12.16 -15.28
C SER A 168 12.63 -11.47 -15.79
N GLY A 169 12.67 -10.93 -17.00
CA GLY A 169 11.52 -10.30 -17.63
C GLY A 169 11.42 -10.65 -19.11
N SER A 170 10.19 -10.79 -19.60
CA SER A 170 9.90 -10.99 -21.02
C SER A 170 9.66 -9.65 -21.69
N GLY A 171 10.55 -9.26 -22.60
CA GLY A 171 10.49 -7.96 -23.29
C GLY A 171 10.76 -6.77 -22.37
N LEU A 172 11.52 -6.99 -21.28
CA LEU A 172 11.85 -5.97 -20.29
C LEU A 172 13.37 -5.80 -20.15
N ASP A 173 13.80 -4.55 -20.07
CA ASP A 173 15.13 -4.14 -19.61
C ASP A 173 15.06 -3.78 -18.12
N ILE A 174 15.80 -4.50 -17.27
CA ILE A 174 15.74 -4.36 -15.81
C ILE A 174 17.02 -3.69 -15.34
N ALA A 175 16.89 -2.50 -14.75
CA ALA A 175 18.02 -1.67 -14.34
C ALA A 175 17.79 -1.08 -12.95
N PRO A 176 18.86 -0.78 -12.19
CA PRO A 176 18.74 -0.04 -10.94
C PRO A 176 18.18 1.37 -11.19
N ASN A 177 17.42 1.90 -10.22
CA ASN A 177 16.95 3.29 -10.23
C ASN A 177 17.77 4.16 -9.27
N ALA A 178 17.55 5.48 -9.31
CA ALA A 178 18.30 6.43 -8.49
C ALA A 178 17.96 6.33 -6.99
N ASP A 179 16.80 5.78 -6.65
CA ASP A 179 16.27 5.68 -5.29
C ASP A 179 16.68 4.37 -4.59
N GLY A 180 17.62 3.62 -5.18
CA GLY A 180 18.16 2.40 -4.61
C GLY A 180 17.26 1.18 -4.80
N GLY A 181 16.33 1.19 -5.76
CA GLY A 181 15.57 0.01 -6.17
C GLY A 181 15.83 -0.35 -7.64
N PHE A 182 14.82 -0.85 -8.35
CA PHE A 182 14.92 -1.13 -9.79
C PHE A 182 13.72 -0.61 -10.59
N VAL A 183 13.91 -0.51 -11.90
CA VAL A 183 12.87 -0.27 -12.89
C VAL A 183 13.00 -1.28 -14.01
N ALA A 184 11.88 -1.85 -14.44
CA ALA A 184 11.78 -2.71 -15.62
C ALA A 184 11.07 -1.93 -16.73
N ARG A 185 11.74 -1.74 -17.87
CA ARG A 185 11.27 -0.92 -19.00
C ARG A 185 10.96 -1.79 -20.22
N ASP A 186 9.93 -1.43 -20.97
CA ASP A 186 9.63 -2.05 -22.25
C ASP A 186 10.66 -1.69 -23.34
N GLY A 187 10.51 -2.26 -24.54
CA GLY A 187 11.37 -1.96 -25.68
C GLY A 187 11.34 -0.50 -26.17
N ASN A 188 10.39 0.32 -25.70
CA ASN A 188 10.32 1.75 -25.98
C ASN A 188 10.97 2.61 -24.88
N GLY A 189 11.48 1.99 -23.81
CA GLY A 189 12.04 2.66 -22.63
C GLY A 189 10.98 3.12 -21.62
N SER A 190 9.71 2.80 -21.85
CA SER A 190 8.62 3.11 -20.92
C SER A 190 8.68 2.17 -19.73
N PRO A 191 8.63 2.69 -18.49
CA PRO A 191 8.69 1.82 -17.32
C PRO A 191 7.36 1.05 -17.19
N VAL A 192 7.45 -0.23 -16.80
CA VAL A 192 6.31 -1.15 -16.65
C VAL A 192 6.19 -1.63 -15.20
N PHE A 193 7.31 -2.01 -14.60
CA PHE A 193 7.40 -2.39 -13.19
C PHE A 193 8.49 -1.59 -12.50
N GLU A 194 8.33 -1.37 -11.20
CA GLU A 194 9.33 -0.72 -10.38
C GLU A 194 9.35 -1.28 -8.96
N SER A 195 10.46 -1.07 -8.29
CA SER A 195 10.66 -1.43 -6.90
C SER A 195 11.44 -0.29 -6.25
N PRO A 196 10.99 0.24 -5.10
CA PRO A 196 11.79 1.13 -4.28
C PRO A 196 13.00 0.40 -3.66
N ALA A 197 13.88 1.14 -2.97
CA ALA A 197 14.81 0.50 -2.05
C ALA A 197 14.05 -0.32 -0.99
N GLY A 198 14.64 -1.45 -0.62
CA GLY A 198 14.16 -2.23 0.50
C GLY A 198 14.42 -1.52 1.83
N ARG A 199 13.91 -2.10 2.90
CA ARG A 199 14.11 -1.65 4.27
C ARG A 199 14.28 -2.84 5.19
N MET A 200 14.87 -2.60 6.34
CA MET A 200 14.83 -3.53 7.46
C MET A 200 14.60 -2.80 8.77
N TRP A 201 13.94 -3.47 9.70
CA TRP A 201 13.67 -2.94 11.03
C TRP A 201 13.49 -4.05 12.05
N ASP A 202 13.74 -3.73 13.32
CA ASP A 202 13.51 -4.62 14.46
C ASP A 202 12.15 -4.34 15.13
N SER A 203 11.84 -5.03 16.23
CA SER A 203 10.57 -4.91 16.96
C SER A 203 10.74 -4.19 18.31
N ALA A 204 11.70 -3.28 18.44
CA ALA A 204 12.00 -2.63 19.72
C ALA A 204 10.86 -1.73 20.21
N GLY A 205 10.13 -1.10 19.29
CA GLY A 205 8.95 -0.27 19.54
C GLY A 205 7.76 -1.06 20.09
N ASP A 206 7.56 -2.29 19.65
CA ASP A 206 6.42 -3.15 20.01
C ASP A 206 6.34 -3.43 21.52
N SER A 207 7.50 -3.46 22.18
CA SER A 207 7.62 -3.74 23.61
C SER A 207 7.01 -2.62 24.48
N THR A 208 6.89 -1.40 23.96
CA THR A 208 6.33 -0.25 24.69
C THR A 208 4.81 -0.16 24.63
N ALA A 209 4.17 -0.79 23.63
CA ALA A 209 2.71 -0.84 23.51
C ALA A 209 2.06 -1.73 24.59
N THR A 210 2.78 -2.74 25.09
CA THR A 210 2.24 -3.69 26.09
C THR A 210 2.40 -3.20 27.54
N ALA A 211 3.29 -2.23 27.80
CA ALA A 211 3.69 -1.86 29.16
C ALA A 211 2.83 -0.78 29.85
N THR A 212 1.80 -0.22 29.21
CA THR A 212 0.99 0.86 29.82
C THR A 212 -0.53 0.71 29.71
N ALA A 213 -1.04 -0.52 29.52
CA ALA A 213 -2.43 -0.81 29.83
C ALA A 213 -2.60 -0.99 31.36
N THR A 214 -2.42 0.08 32.13
CA THR A 214 -2.82 0.10 33.54
C THR A 214 -4.34 0.20 33.60
N PRO A 215 -5.08 -0.82 34.10
CA PRO A 215 -6.52 -0.70 34.27
C PRO A 215 -6.80 0.33 35.37
N GLY A 216 -7.39 1.47 35.00
CA GLY A 216 -7.91 2.45 35.94
C GLY A 216 -6.98 3.61 36.23
N VAL A 217 -6.95 4.60 35.34
CA VAL A 217 -6.70 5.99 35.73
C VAL A 217 -8.00 6.75 35.53
N THR A 218 -8.75 6.91 36.62
CA THR A 218 -9.94 7.75 36.70
C THR A 218 -9.52 9.19 36.41
N THR A 219 -9.90 9.70 35.25
CA THR A 219 -9.72 11.10 34.83
C THR A 219 -10.61 12.01 35.68
N GLN A 220 -10.09 12.50 36.80
CA GLN A 220 -10.72 13.59 37.52
C GLN A 220 -10.26 14.94 36.94
N LEU A 221 -10.98 15.42 35.93
CA LEU A 221 -10.90 16.78 35.44
C LEU A 221 -11.57 17.72 36.45
N ALA A 222 -10.84 18.71 36.96
CA ALA A 222 -11.45 19.93 37.50
C ALA A 222 -10.47 21.11 37.43
N ARG A 223 -10.65 21.99 36.43
CA ARG A 223 -10.44 23.43 36.60
C ARG A 223 -11.57 24.20 35.90
N THR A 224 -12.58 24.49 36.72
CA THR A 224 -13.29 25.77 36.86
C THR A 224 -13.50 26.61 35.59
N ALA A 225 -14.74 26.56 35.07
CA ALA A 225 -15.43 27.73 34.57
C ALA A 225 -16.77 27.83 35.33
N THR A 226 -16.95 28.95 36.04
CA THR A 226 -18.16 29.32 36.77
C THR A 226 -19.32 29.63 35.81
N ALA A 227 -20.43 28.91 35.95
CA ALA A 227 -21.78 29.41 35.66
C ALA A 227 -22.80 28.53 36.42
N GLU A 228 -23.58 29.15 37.29
CA GLU A 228 -24.72 28.55 37.98
C GLU A 228 -25.83 28.19 36.99
N ALA A 229 -26.33 26.96 37.05
CA ALA A 229 -27.73 26.60 36.79
C ALA A 229 -27.97 25.15 37.24
N ASP A 230 -28.91 24.99 38.18
CA ASP A 230 -29.37 23.71 38.71
C ASP A 230 -29.93 22.79 37.62
N GLY A 231 -29.45 21.54 37.61
CA GLY A 231 -29.99 20.46 36.79
C GLY A 231 -29.05 19.25 36.77
N GLU A 232 -29.41 18.18 37.50
CA GLU A 232 -28.74 16.88 37.46
C GLU A 232 -28.58 16.37 36.01
N PRO A 233 -27.36 16.15 35.49
CA PRO A 233 -27.18 15.46 34.23
C PRO A 233 -27.07 13.96 34.48
N GLN A 234 -28.09 13.26 33.98
CA GLN A 234 -28.14 11.82 33.80
C GLN A 234 -26.89 11.31 33.06
N ALA A 235 -26.28 10.23 33.59
CA ALA A 235 -25.07 9.61 33.06
C ALA A 235 -25.22 9.25 31.57
N THR A 236 -24.59 10.03 30.69
CA THR A 236 -24.32 9.61 29.32
C THR A 236 -23.24 8.55 29.35
N GLN A 237 -23.57 7.36 28.84
CA GLN A 237 -22.58 6.31 28.58
C GLN A 237 -21.54 6.86 27.61
N THR A 238 -20.32 7.07 28.10
CA THR A 238 -19.17 7.31 27.23
C THR A 238 -18.90 6.03 26.46
N VAL A 239 -19.28 5.99 25.19
CA VAL A 239 -18.74 5.01 24.25
C VAL A 239 -17.22 5.21 24.25
N PRO A 240 -16.41 4.20 24.57
CA PRO A 240 -14.96 4.30 24.41
C PRO A 240 -14.69 4.61 22.94
N LEU A 241 -14.00 5.72 22.65
CA LEU A 241 -13.45 5.89 21.31
C LEU A 241 -12.52 4.71 21.04
N PRO A 242 -12.62 4.04 19.88
CA PRO A 242 -11.66 3.01 19.51
C PRO A 242 -10.26 3.63 19.56
N ALA A 243 -9.26 2.88 20.04
CA ALA A 243 -7.86 3.25 19.85
C ALA A 243 -7.64 3.51 18.36
N ALA A 244 -7.03 4.63 17.93
CA ALA A 244 -6.65 4.62 16.51
C ALA A 244 -5.56 3.60 16.32
N GLY A 245 -5.74 2.76 15.31
CA GLY A 245 -4.67 2.06 14.63
C GLY A 245 -3.79 3.06 13.87
N GLY A 246 -3.11 3.94 14.60
CA GLY A 246 -2.18 4.91 14.02
C GLY A 246 -0.84 4.29 13.68
N GLU A 247 -0.43 3.25 14.41
CA GLU A 247 0.78 2.48 14.12
C GLU A 247 0.45 1.28 13.21
N PRO A 248 1.32 0.99 12.24
CA PRO A 248 1.19 -0.16 11.36
C PRO A 248 1.31 -1.47 12.16
N ALA A 249 0.84 -2.58 11.59
CA ALA A 249 1.23 -3.87 12.15
C ALA A 249 2.77 -4.02 12.06
N PRO A 250 3.43 -4.71 13.01
CA PRO A 250 4.90 -4.77 13.06
C PRO A 250 5.57 -5.25 11.78
N SER A 251 4.91 -6.13 11.03
CA SER A 251 5.42 -6.65 9.75
C SER A 251 5.18 -5.74 8.56
N GLU A 252 4.32 -4.72 8.65
CA GLU A 252 3.96 -3.85 7.53
C GLU A 252 4.93 -2.68 7.36
N ALA A 253 5.45 -2.16 8.48
CA ALA A 253 6.41 -1.07 8.52
C ALA A 253 6.96 -0.92 9.95
N PRO A 254 8.08 -0.19 10.13
CA PRO A 254 8.60 0.08 11.47
C PRO A 254 7.63 0.93 12.28
N GLY A 255 7.36 0.49 13.50
CA GLY A 255 6.65 1.22 14.53
C GLY A 255 7.52 2.27 15.22
N SER A 256 6.93 3.06 16.11
CA SER A 256 7.69 4.05 16.86
C SER A 256 8.60 3.38 17.90
N GLY A 257 9.91 3.63 17.79
CA GLY A 257 10.92 3.03 18.67
C GLY A 257 11.70 1.90 18.02
N ASP A 258 11.31 1.43 16.84
CA ASP A 258 12.09 0.47 16.06
C ASP A 258 13.34 1.12 15.48
N ALA A 259 14.44 0.37 15.49
CA ALA A 259 15.62 0.69 14.70
C ALA A 259 15.38 0.24 13.25
N ALA A 260 15.68 1.11 12.27
CA ALA A 260 15.44 0.83 10.86
C ALA A 260 16.60 1.29 9.96
N ALA A 261 16.79 0.60 8.84
CA ALA A 261 17.78 0.92 7.81
C ALA A 261 17.20 0.76 6.39
N GLU A 262 17.67 1.55 5.42
CA GLU A 262 17.37 1.38 4.00
C GLU A 262 18.32 0.34 3.38
N LEU A 263 17.78 -0.54 2.53
CA LEU A 263 18.48 -1.65 1.90
C LEU A 263 18.45 -1.51 0.37
N PRO A 264 19.48 -0.91 -0.24
CA PRO A 264 19.50 -0.71 -1.67
C PRO A 264 19.56 -2.02 -2.46
N LEU A 265 18.70 -2.05 -3.48
CA LEU A 265 18.56 -2.90 -4.65
C LEU A 265 19.82 -3.03 -5.49
N LYS A 266 20.54 -4.15 -5.50
CA LYS A 266 21.57 -4.36 -6.53
C LYS A 266 21.09 -5.34 -7.60
N VAL A 267 20.94 -4.83 -8.82
CA VAL A 267 20.64 -5.65 -10.01
C VAL A 267 21.94 -6.06 -10.69
N THR A 268 22.18 -7.35 -10.89
CA THR A 268 23.34 -7.89 -11.61
C THR A 268 22.93 -9.02 -12.54
N GLY A 269 22.79 -8.73 -13.83
CA GLY A 269 22.31 -9.71 -14.80
C GLY A 269 20.89 -10.19 -14.44
N THR A 270 20.77 -11.47 -14.09
CA THR A 270 19.51 -12.11 -13.69
C THR A 270 19.34 -12.25 -12.18
N ALA A 271 20.08 -11.46 -11.39
CA ALA A 271 20.03 -11.51 -9.93
C ALA A 271 19.68 -10.14 -9.34
N LEU A 272 18.79 -10.16 -8.35
CA LEU A 272 18.51 -9.08 -7.42
C LEU A 272 19.20 -9.43 -6.09
N GLU A 273 20.14 -8.60 -5.65
CA GLU A 273 20.86 -8.77 -4.39
C GLU A 273 20.43 -7.72 -3.38
N ILE A 274 20.14 -8.17 -2.16
CA ILE A 274 19.83 -7.33 -1.01
C ILE A 274 20.86 -7.65 0.07
N THR A 275 21.47 -6.62 0.63
CA THR A 275 22.46 -6.77 1.71
C THR A 275 21.91 -6.11 2.96
N PRO A 276 21.33 -6.89 3.89
CA PRO A 276 20.91 -6.37 5.20
C PRO A 276 22.06 -5.65 5.93
N ASP A 277 21.72 -4.61 6.70
CA ASP A 277 22.66 -3.88 7.52
C ASP A 277 23.16 -4.79 8.67
N PRO A 278 24.46 -5.13 8.74
CA PRO A 278 24.98 -6.04 9.75
C PRO A 278 24.91 -5.47 11.17
N ALA A 279 24.92 -4.14 11.34
CA ALA A 279 24.85 -3.50 12.65
C ALA A 279 23.47 -3.68 13.30
N LEU A 280 22.42 -3.73 12.48
CA LEU A 280 21.05 -3.98 12.95
C LEU A 280 20.67 -5.47 12.85
N LEU A 281 21.22 -6.24 11.91
CA LEU A 281 20.99 -7.70 11.83
C LEU A 281 21.65 -8.46 13.01
N HIS A 282 22.77 -7.95 13.53
CA HIS A 282 23.56 -8.60 14.58
C HIS A 282 23.78 -7.72 15.81
N GLY A 283 23.04 -6.62 15.95
CA GLY A 283 23.18 -5.70 17.07
C GLY A 283 22.80 -6.34 18.40
N ASP A 284 23.53 -6.00 19.47
CA ASP A 284 23.21 -6.46 20.82
C ASP A 284 21.87 -5.90 21.33
N ASP A 285 21.46 -4.75 20.80
CA ASP A 285 20.21 -4.06 21.14
C ASP A 285 19.04 -4.43 20.18
N THR A 286 19.28 -5.27 19.16
CA THR A 286 18.26 -5.65 18.17
C THR A 286 17.17 -6.51 18.83
N VAL A 287 15.92 -6.07 18.70
CA VAL A 287 14.76 -6.82 19.22
C VAL A 287 14.09 -7.63 18.11
N PHE A 288 14.08 -8.95 18.24
CA PHE A 288 13.45 -9.84 17.27
C PHE A 288 11.94 -10.02 17.55
N PRO A 289 11.09 -10.22 16.51
CA PRO A 289 11.44 -10.46 15.12
C PRO A 289 12.03 -9.22 14.40
N LEU A 290 12.96 -9.48 13.48
CA LEU A 290 13.52 -8.48 12.58
C LEU A 290 12.95 -8.71 11.18
N TYR A 291 12.49 -7.65 10.54
CA TYR A 291 11.84 -7.68 9.25
C TYR A 291 12.77 -7.13 8.16
N ILE A 292 12.80 -7.79 7.01
CA ILE A 292 13.53 -7.36 5.81
C ILE A 292 12.53 -7.33 4.64
N ASP A 293 12.28 -6.15 4.09
CA ASP A 293 11.29 -5.92 3.04
C ASP A 293 11.90 -5.28 1.80
N PRO A 294 12.01 -6.01 0.68
CA PRO A 294 12.11 -5.41 -0.64
C PRO A 294 10.72 -5.32 -1.31
N PRO A 295 10.04 -4.17 -1.33
CA PRO A 295 8.75 -4.05 -2.01
C PRO A 295 8.92 -4.08 -3.55
N THR A 296 7.99 -4.70 -4.31
CA THR A 296 8.00 -4.66 -5.78
C THR A 296 6.59 -4.49 -6.34
N LYS A 297 6.41 -3.53 -7.27
CA LYS A 297 5.09 -3.17 -7.80
C LYS A 297 5.06 -3.01 -9.31
N GLY A 298 3.86 -3.15 -9.90
CA GLY A 298 3.55 -2.62 -11.22
C GLY A 298 3.35 -1.11 -11.15
N ILE A 299 3.61 -0.42 -12.25
CA ILE A 299 3.47 1.04 -12.29
C ILE A 299 2.00 1.38 -12.53
N ALA A 300 1.36 1.90 -11.49
CA ALA A 300 0.06 2.54 -11.60
C ALA A 300 0.23 4.00 -12.04
N LEU A 301 -0.71 4.51 -12.83
CA LEU A 301 -0.74 5.93 -13.24
C LEU A 301 -1.24 6.86 -12.12
N CYS A 302 -1.65 6.28 -10.99
CA CYS A 302 -1.96 6.96 -9.73
C CYS A 302 -1.06 6.34 -8.66
N ASP A 303 -0.49 7.16 -7.78
CA ASP A 303 0.28 6.70 -6.62
C ASP A 303 -0.22 7.43 -5.38
N TRP A 304 -0.11 6.78 -4.23
CA TRP A 304 -0.40 7.39 -2.95
C TRP A 304 0.59 6.93 -1.90
N THR A 305 0.99 7.87 -1.05
CA THR A 305 1.95 7.60 0.00
C THR A 305 1.67 8.42 1.24
N ALA A 306 2.03 7.88 2.39
CA ALA A 306 2.13 8.65 3.62
C ALA A 306 3.61 8.78 4.02
N LEU A 307 4.04 10.01 4.29
CA LEU A 307 5.40 10.33 4.73
C LEU A 307 5.34 10.85 6.15
N ALA A 308 6.07 10.20 7.06
CA ALA A 308 6.20 10.59 8.44
C ALA A 308 7.55 11.30 8.69
N SER A 309 7.56 12.29 9.59
CA SER A 309 8.75 13.08 9.93
C SER A 309 9.86 12.26 10.61
N ASN A 310 9.58 11.04 11.03
CA ASN A 310 10.57 10.09 11.53
C ASN A 310 11.29 9.32 10.39
N GLY A 311 10.99 9.63 9.13
CA GLY A 311 11.60 8.98 7.96
C GLY A 311 10.80 7.80 7.41
N THR A 312 9.70 7.40 8.06
CA THR A 312 8.87 6.29 7.60
C THR A 312 8.07 6.70 6.37
N LYS A 313 8.06 5.81 5.36
CA LYS A 313 7.35 5.98 4.09
C LYS A 313 6.38 4.82 3.97
N TYR A 314 5.10 5.11 3.75
CA TYR A 314 4.04 4.13 3.58
C TYR A 314 3.53 4.23 2.14
N TRP A 315 4.08 3.41 1.26
CA TRP A 315 3.67 3.35 -0.13
C TRP A 315 2.41 2.51 -0.27
N GLU A 316 1.46 3.01 -1.06
CA GLU A 316 0.24 2.30 -1.45
C GLU A 316 -0.47 1.59 -0.28
N PHE A 317 -0.51 2.26 0.87
CA PHE A 317 -1.09 1.68 2.08
C PHE A 317 -2.55 1.27 1.86
N ASP A 318 -2.96 0.19 2.51
CA ASP A 318 -4.39 -0.19 2.60
C ASP A 318 -5.03 0.36 3.88
N GLY A 319 -6.34 0.49 3.85
CA GLY A 319 -7.18 0.95 4.96
C GLY A 319 -6.96 2.42 5.36
N ASP A 320 -7.36 2.73 6.60
CA ASP A 320 -7.23 4.08 7.16
C ASP A 320 -5.76 4.42 7.47
N LYS A 321 -5.36 5.67 7.21
CA LYS A 321 -4.10 6.25 7.69
C LYS A 321 -4.29 7.65 8.25
N GLY A 322 -3.55 7.95 9.31
CA GLY A 322 -3.60 9.25 9.97
C GLY A 322 -2.91 10.37 9.17
N VAL A 323 -3.32 11.61 9.43
CA VAL A 323 -2.64 12.82 8.95
C VAL A 323 -2.45 13.76 10.13
N GLY A 324 -1.31 14.46 10.17
CA GLY A 324 -1.02 15.43 11.22
C GLY A 324 -0.06 14.87 12.26
N HIS A 325 -0.09 15.45 13.46
CA HIS A 325 0.85 15.14 14.52
C HIS A 325 0.37 13.96 15.37
N CYS A 326 1.14 12.86 15.35
CA CYS A 326 0.92 11.68 16.17
C CYS A 326 1.86 11.76 17.38
N SER A 327 1.28 11.83 18.58
CA SER A 327 2.01 11.91 19.85
C SER A 327 1.20 11.29 21.00
N ASN A 328 1.78 11.26 22.19
CA ASN A 328 1.04 10.93 23.41
C ASN A 328 0.32 12.18 23.93
N TYR A 329 -1.02 12.17 23.94
CA TYR A 329 -1.82 13.28 24.46
C TYR A 329 -3.05 12.78 25.23
N ALA A 330 -3.27 13.32 26.43
CA ALA A 330 -4.47 13.06 27.25
C ALA A 330 -4.81 11.56 27.47
N GLY A 331 -3.79 10.71 27.63
CA GLY A 331 -3.96 9.26 27.82
C GLY A 331 -4.16 8.48 26.52
N TYR A 332 -4.11 9.17 25.38
CA TYR A 332 -4.13 8.58 24.06
C TYR A 332 -2.69 8.41 23.56
N LEU A 333 -2.26 7.15 23.43
CA LEU A 333 -0.95 6.82 22.88
C LEU A 333 -1.09 6.55 21.38
N CYS A 334 -0.75 7.55 20.56
CA CYS A 334 -0.64 7.39 19.11
C CYS A 334 0.73 6.82 18.70
N ALA A 335 1.80 7.27 19.36
CA ALA A 335 3.18 6.84 19.16
C ALA A 335 4.02 7.12 20.41
N SER A 336 5.00 6.26 20.69
CA SER A 336 5.97 6.42 21.78
C SER A 336 6.92 7.60 21.53
N THR A 337 7.25 7.84 20.25
CA THR A 337 8.05 8.96 19.77
C THR A 337 7.22 9.83 18.82
N PRO A 338 6.99 11.12 19.14
CA PRO A 338 6.12 11.96 18.32
C PRO A 338 6.61 12.13 16.88
N TYR A 339 5.69 12.04 15.91
CA TYR A 339 5.96 12.32 14.49
C TYR A 339 4.83 13.12 13.84
N THR A 340 5.10 13.71 12.69
CA THR A 340 4.06 14.33 11.84
C THR A 340 3.96 13.57 10.54
N GLN A 341 2.76 13.12 10.18
CA GLN A 341 2.48 12.40 8.94
C GLN A 341 1.73 13.28 7.94
N ARG A 342 2.10 13.18 6.67
CA ARG A 342 1.39 13.79 5.53
C ARG A 342 1.07 12.73 4.50
N MET A 343 -0.11 12.81 3.91
CA MET A 343 -0.50 11.98 2.77
C MET A 343 -0.34 12.76 1.47
N TYR A 344 0.10 12.06 0.44
CA TYR A 344 0.30 12.56 -0.90
C TYR A 344 -0.45 11.63 -1.86
N PHE A 345 -1.12 12.22 -2.83
CA PHE A 345 -1.91 11.52 -3.83
C PHE A 345 -1.59 12.10 -5.20
N GLU A 346 -1.28 11.24 -6.15
CA GLU A 346 -1.05 11.59 -7.55
C GLU A 346 -2.22 11.12 -8.41
N TYR A 347 -2.72 12.00 -9.28
CA TYR A 347 -3.82 11.71 -10.19
C TYR A 347 -3.38 11.98 -11.63
N PRO A 348 -3.64 11.06 -12.58
CA PRO A 348 -3.32 11.28 -13.97
C PRO A 348 -4.31 12.28 -14.57
N LEU A 349 -3.79 13.41 -15.07
CA LEU A 349 -4.59 14.50 -15.65
C LEU A 349 -4.58 14.50 -17.19
N SER A 350 -3.97 13.50 -17.83
CA SER A 350 -3.85 13.45 -19.29
C SER A 350 -5.21 13.44 -20.00
N SER A 351 -6.24 12.81 -19.41
CA SER A 351 -7.60 12.72 -19.97
C SER A 351 -8.31 14.08 -20.04
N ILE A 352 -7.95 15.04 -19.18
CA ILE A 352 -8.54 16.38 -19.14
C ILE A 352 -7.72 17.42 -19.90
N HIS A 353 -6.57 17.05 -20.46
CA HIS A 353 -5.73 17.94 -21.24
C HIS A 353 -6.52 18.55 -22.42
N GLY A 354 -6.49 19.88 -22.53
CA GLY A 354 -7.22 20.62 -23.57
C GLY A 354 -8.74 20.70 -23.38
N LYS A 355 -9.30 20.16 -22.29
CA LYS A 355 -10.73 20.28 -21.96
C LYS A 355 -10.98 21.54 -21.13
N LYS A 356 -12.19 22.10 -21.24
CA LYS A 356 -12.64 23.21 -20.38
C LYS A 356 -13.28 22.66 -19.11
N VAL A 357 -12.54 22.67 -18.00
CA VAL A 357 -13.03 22.28 -16.68
C VAL A 357 -13.96 23.37 -16.14
N ARG A 358 -15.20 22.99 -15.80
CA ARG A 358 -16.19 23.94 -15.24
C ARG A 358 -16.10 24.02 -13.71
N VAL A 359 -15.99 22.87 -13.06
CA VAL A 359 -15.95 22.69 -11.61
C VAL A 359 -15.03 21.50 -11.33
N THR A 360 -14.28 21.59 -10.25
CA THR A 360 -13.51 20.48 -9.68
C THR A 360 -13.90 20.36 -8.21
N THR A 361 -14.22 19.14 -7.79
CA THR A 361 -14.48 18.81 -6.39
C THR A 361 -13.47 17.75 -5.97
N VAL A 362 -12.91 17.90 -4.76
CA VAL A 362 -12.04 16.90 -4.14
C VAL A 362 -12.73 16.42 -2.88
N GLU A 363 -12.92 15.11 -2.78
CA GLU A 363 -13.53 14.46 -1.62
C GLU A 363 -12.49 13.58 -0.93
N ALA A 364 -12.30 13.78 0.37
CA ALA A 364 -11.42 12.98 1.21
C ALA A 364 -12.21 12.57 2.45
N PRO A 365 -12.78 11.36 2.50
CA PRO A 365 -13.56 10.91 3.65
C PRO A 365 -12.65 10.76 4.87
N CYS A 366 -13.07 11.33 6.00
CA CYS A 366 -12.37 11.23 7.27
C CYS A 366 -13.16 10.29 8.19
N THR A 367 -12.59 9.13 8.51
CA THR A 367 -13.20 8.09 9.35
C THR A 367 -13.20 8.44 10.83
N ALA A 368 -12.18 9.18 11.30
CA ALA A 368 -12.13 9.73 12.67
C ALA A 368 -11.27 11.00 12.73
N ALA A 369 -11.71 12.00 13.50
CA ALA A 369 -10.95 13.22 13.77
C ALA A 369 -10.71 13.36 15.27
N ILE A 370 -9.43 13.34 15.68
CA ILE A 370 -9.00 13.80 17.00
C ILE A 370 -8.50 15.23 16.78
N PHE A 371 -9.28 16.20 17.24
CA PHE A 371 -9.22 17.63 16.87
C PHE A 371 -7.80 18.22 16.75
N TRP A 372 -7.50 18.84 15.59
CA TRP A 372 -7.16 20.27 15.50
C TRP A 372 -7.26 20.82 14.06
N VAL A 373 -7.43 22.14 13.93
CA VAL A 373 -7.70 22.88 12.70
C VAL A 373 -6.54 22.74 11.69
N GLY A 374 -6.74 21.93 10.66
CA GLY A 374 -5.84 21.83 9.50
C GLY A 374 -6.34 22.67 8.34
N SER A 375 -5.53 23.62 7.87
CA SER A 375 -5.74 24.26 6.57
C SER A 375 -5.26 23.32 5.46
N TRP A 376 -6.17 22.89 4.59
CA TRP A 376 -5.82 22.15 3.38
C TRP A 376 -5.15 23.09 2.38
N VAL A 377 -3.93 22.77 1.97
CA VAL A 377 -3.25 23.46 0.86
C VAL A 377 -3.21 22.49 -0.32
N ALA A 378 -4.17 22.63 -1.23
CA ALA A 378 -4.09 22.02 -2.54
C ALA A 378 -3.24 22.94 -3.43
N THR A 379 -1.96 22.62 -3.61
CA THR A 379 -1.12 23.26 -4.64
C THR A 379 -1.12 22.39 -5.88
N GLY A 380 -1.97 22.73 -6.84
CA GLY A 380 -1.90 22.24 -8.22
C GLY A 380 -1.96 23.45 -9.15
N LYS A 381 -0.93 23.65 -9.97
CA LYS A 381 -1.08 24.49 -11.18
C LYS A 381 -1.69 23.59 -12.25
N ILE A 382 -2.88 23.98 -12.74
CA ILE A 382 -3.48 23.43 -13.96
C ILE A 382 -2.68 23.92 -15.16
#